data_AF-A4A3H3-F1
#
_entry.id   AF-A4A3H3-F1
#
_cell.length_a   1.000
_cell.length_b   1.000
_cell.length_c   1.000
_cell.angle_alpha   90.00
_cell.angle_beta   90.00
_cell.angle_gamma   90.00
#
_symmetry.space_group_name_H-M   'P 1'
#
loop_
_entity.id
_entity.type
_entity.pdbx_description
1 polymer ?
#
loop_
_entity_poly.entity_id
_entity_poly.type
_entity_poly.pdbx_seq_one_letter_code
_entity_poly.pdbx_strand_id
1 'polypeptide(L)' 'MKTTLALCVLPLLCACSKQQVYTAIQDNQRFECSKLPEAQAEKCMSQFDTSYEEYEEALQGVDRERR' A
#
# COMPACT_ATOMS: atom_id res chain seq x y z
N MET A 1 -36.43 -10.13 6.21
CA MET A 1 -36.23 -8.74 5.73
C MET A 1 -35.01 -8.07 6.38
N LYS A 2 -34.82 -8.15 7.70
CA LYS A 2 -33.65 -7.56 8.40
C LYS A 2 -32.32 -8.21 8.02
N THR A 3 -32.31 -9.54 7.85
CA THR A 3 -31.13 -10.33 7.44
C THR A 3 -30.73 -10.12 5.98
N THR A 4 -31.70 -9.85 5.10
CA THR A 4 -31.46 -9.59 3.68
C THR A 4 -30.73 -8.27 3.46
N LEU A 5 -30.99 -7.25 4.29
CA LEU A 5 -30.33 -5.95 4.20
C LEU A 5 -28.85 -6.02 4.64
N ALA A 6 -28.54 -6.82 5.66
CA ALA A 6 -27.17 -7.02 6.14
C ALA A 6 -26.27 -7.70 5.11
N LEU A 7 -26.82 -8.58 4.27
CA LEU A 7 -26.06 -9.32 3.26
C LEU A 7 -25.61 -8.43 2.08
N CYS A 8 -26.35 -7.36 1.77
CA CYS A 8 -26.00 -6.43 0.69
C CYS A 8 -24.90 -5.42 1.05
N VAL A 9 -24.60 -5.22 2.34
CA VAL A 9 -23.59 -4.24 2.81
C VAL A 9 -22.18 -4.86 2.86
N LEU A 10 -22.08 -6.18 2.97
CA LEU A 10 -20.81 -6.90 3.05
C LEU A 10 -19.80 -6.65 1.91
N PRO A 11 -20.20 -6.59 0.61
CA PRO A 11 -19.23 -6.43 -0.48
C PRO A 11 -18.63 -5.01 -0.56
N LEU A 12 -19.25 -4.01 0.08
CA LEU A 12 -18.75 -2.63 0.08
C LEU A 12 -17.43 -2.50 0.86
N LEU A 13 -17.13 -3.44 1.76
CA LEU A 13 -15.90 -3.45 2.54
C LEU A 13 -14.69 -4.02 1.77
N CYS A 14 -14.91 -4.68 0.62
CA CYS A 14 -13.84 -5.29 -0.17
C CYS A 14 -13.32 -4.38 -1.30
N ALA A 15 -13.78 -3.13 -1.39
CA ALA A 15 -13.49 -2.24 -2.52
C ALA A 15 -12.19 -1.42 -2.38
N CYS A 16 -11.28 -1.75 -1.45
CA CYS A 16 -10.00 -1.05 -1.34
C CYS A 16 -9.14 -1.30 -2.59
N SER A 17 -8.73 -0.22 -3.26
CA SER A 17 -7.79 -0.30 -4.39
C SER A 17 -6.42 -0.77 -3.90
N LYS A 18 -5.70 -1.54 -4.72
CA LYS A 18 -4.30 -1.92 -4.43
C LYS A 18 -3.42 -0.70 -4.20
N GLN A 19 -3.65 0.38 -4.95
CA GLN A 19 -2.95 1.65 -4.79
C GLN A 19 -3.22 2.28 -3.42
N GLN A 20 -4.48 2.28 -2.97
CA GLN A 20 -4.83 2.83 -1.65
C GLN A 20 -4.14 2.06 -0.51
N VAL A 21 -4.11 0.73 -0.60
CA VAL A 21 -3.42 -0.10 0.39
C VAL A 21 -1.92 0.17 0.38
N TYR A 22 -1.30 0.23 -0.80
CA TYR A 22 0.12 0.54 -0.96
C TYR A 22 0.48 1.90 -0.35
N THR A 23 -0.25 2.95 -0.73
CA THR A 23 -0.03 4.31 -0.23
C THR A 23 -0.19 4.39 1.27
N ALA A 24 -1.23 3.77 1.85
CA ALA A 24 -1.43 3.77 3.30
C ALA A 24 -0.26 3.12 4.05
N ILE A 25 0.30 2.03 3.52
CA ILE A 25 1.49 1.38 4.10
C ILE A 25 2.72 2.29 3.97
N GLN A 26 2.95 2.86 2.79
CA GLN A 26 4.08 3.73 2.51
C GLN A 26 4.07 5.00 3.38
N ASP A 27 2.91 5.62 3.55
CA ASP A 27 2.71 6.79 4.41
C ASP A 27 3.01 6.46 5.87
N ASN A 28 2.57 5.29 6.35
CA ASN A 28 2.88 4.84 7.70
C ASN A 28 4.39 4.65 7.89
N GLN A 29 5.10 4.08 6.92
CA GLN A 29 6.56 3.93 6.99
C GLN A 29 7.27 5.28 7.00
N ARG A 30 6.86 6.22 6.14
CA ARG A 30 7.40 7.59 6.14
C ARG A 30 7.14 8.32 7.45
N PHE A 31 5.98 8.08 8.07
CA PHE A 31 5.66 8.59 9.40
C PHE A 31 6.55 7.99 10.50
N GLU A 32 6.87 6.70 10.44
CA GLU A 32 7.85 6.13 11.37
C GLU A 32 9.25 6.71 11.14
N CYS A 33 9.66 6.93 9.88
CA CYS A 33 10.94 7.57 9.56
C CYS A 33 11.05 8.99 10.14
N SER A 34 9.96 9.75 10.20
CA SER A 34 9.98 11.11 10.75
C SER A 34 10.19 11.17 12.26
N LYS A 35 10.04 10.04 12.96
CA LYS A 35 10.33 9.92 14.40
C LYS A 35 11.81 9.65 14.69
N LEU A 36 12.61 9.32 13.67
CA LEU A 36 14.04 9.06 13.83
C LEU A 36 14.85 10.37 13.91
N PRO A 37 16.05 10.35 14.50
CA PRO A 37 16.99 11.47 14.41
C PRO A 37 17.33 11.81 12.96
N GLU A 38 17.56 13.09 12.64
CA GLU A 38 17.76 13.57 11.25
C GLU A 38 18.77 12.75 10.44
N ALA A 39 19.90 12.40 11.04
CA ALA A 39 20.94 11.60 10.39
C ALA A 39 20.47 10.22 9.89
N GLN A 40 19.36 9.71 10.42
CA GLN A 40 18.77 8.42 10.05
C GLN A 40 17.46 8.59 9.28
N ALA A 41 16.74 9.70 9.49
CA ALA A 41 15.47 9.98 8.85
C ALA A 41 15.59 10.03 7.32
N GLU A 42 16.61 10.71 6.78
CA GLU A 42 16.84 10.82 5.33
C GLU A 42 17.03 9.44 4.68
N LYS A 43 17.92 8.63 5.27
CA LYS A 43 18.20 7.27 4.81
C LYS A 43 17.00 6.33 4.95
N CYS A 44 16.15 6.54 5.96
CA CYS A 44 14.91 5.80 6.13
C CYS A 44 13.89 6.18 5.05
N MET A 45 13.68 7.48 4.83
CA MET A 45 12.74 7.98 3.83
C MET A 45 13.10 7.53 2.41
N SER A 46 14.38 7.47 2.07
CA SER A 46 14.83 7.03 0.75
C SER A 46 14.48 5.57 0.43
N GLN A 47 14.21 4.73 1.43
CA GLN A 47 13.79 3.33 1.22
C GLN A 47 12.33 3.20 0.80
N PHE A 48 11.54 4.24 1.02
CA PHE A 48 10.11 4.25 0.77
C PHE A 48 9.74 5.23 -0.34
N ASP A 49 10.66 5.54 -1.26
CA ASP A 49 10.44 6.53 -2.32
C ASP A 49 9.88 5.99 -3.63
N THR A 50 9.70 4.67 -3.74
CA THR A 50 9.16 4.00 -4.93
C THR A 50 7.70 4.39 -5.18
N SER A 51 7.39 4.82 -6.40
CA SER A 51 6.01 5.14 -6.78
C SER A 51 5.16 3.87 -6.91
N TYR A 52 3.84 4.00 -6.85
CA TYR A 52 2.95 2.84 -7.04
C TYR A 52 3.08 2.23 -8.45
N GLU A 53 3.33 3.07 -9.47
CA GLU A 53 3.53 2.63 -10.85
C GLU A 53 4.80 1.77 -10.99
N GLU A 54 5.92 2.24 -10.44
CA GLU A 54 7.19 1.48 -10.42
C GLU A 54 7.03 0.13 -9.67
N TYR A 55 6.30 0.13 -8.56
CA TYR A 55 5.98 -1.09 -7.83
C TYR A 55 5.15 -2.07 -8.66
N GLU A 56 4.15 -1.58 -9.40
CA GLU A 56 3.31 -2.40 -10.26
C GLU A 56 4.10 -2.98 -11.44
N GLU A 57 4.94 -2.17 -12.09
CA GLU A 57 5.81 -2.62 -13.17
C GLU A 57 6.80 -3.70 -12.70
N ALA A 58 7.40 -3.51 -11.53
CA ALA A 58 8.30 -4.50 -10.93
C ALA A 58 7.58 -5.83 -10.66
N LEU A 59 6.36 -5.80 -10.13
CA LEU A 59 5.53 -6.99 -9.94
C LEU A 59 5.25 -7.71 -11.26
N GLN A 60 4.85 -6.96 -12.30
CA GLN A 60 4.59 -7.53 -13.63
C GLN A 60 5.84 -8.11 -14.29
N GLY A 61 7.02 -7.54 -14.00
CA GLY A 61 8.31 -8.06 -14.45
C GLY A 61 8.62 -9.42 -13.82
N VAL A 62 8.47 -9.53 -12.50
CA VAL A 62 8.67 -10.80 -11.76
C VAL A 62 7.70 -11.89 -12.23
N ASP A 63 6.44 -11.53 -12.48
CA ASP A 63 5.44 -12.48 -12.99
C ASP A 63 5.75 -12.97 -14.41
N ARG A 64 6.46 -12.17 -15.23
CA ARG A 64 6.89 -12.56 -16.57
C ARG A 64 8.06 -13.54 -16.55
N GLU A 65 9.03 -13.35 -15.65
CA GLU A 65 10.20 -14.24 -15.53
C GLU A 65 9.85 -15.62 -14.98
N ARG A 66 8.79 -15.71 -14.17
CA ARG A 66 8.32 -16.97 -13.58
C ARG A 66 7.61 -17.90 -14.57
N ARG A 67 7.21 -17.40 -15.75
CA ARG A 67 6.36 -18.12 -16.71
C ARG A 67 7.18 -18.76 -17.83
#